data_AF-A0A532D095-F1
#
_entry.id   AF-A0A532D095-F1
#
_cell.length_a   1.000
_cell.length_b   1.000
_cell.length_c   1.000
_cell.angle_alpha   90.00
_cell.angle_beta   90.00
_cell.angle_gamma   90.00
#
_symmetry.space_group_name_H-M   'P 1'
#
loop_
_entity.id
_entity.type
_entity.pdbx_description
1 polymer ?
#
loop_
_entity_poly.entity_id
_entity_poly.type
_entity_poly.pdbx_seq_one_letter_code
_entity_poly.pdbx_strand_id
1 'polypeptide(L)'
;MTDDILKAYKEVESAVERYIRLLHDHVTMLQNVEPPGSDKIIRLTSGSKAMTDSAGIYLSYAKYVAYGMPDSEEMIEDEIQG
;
A
#
# COMPACT_ATOMS: atom_id res chain seq x y z
N MET A 1 -1.89 -1.28 -26.11
CA MET A 1 -2.92 -1.03 -25.09
C MET A 1 -2.54 -1.67 -23.76
N THR A 2 -2.19 -2.97 -23.72
CA THR A 2 -1.67 -3.64 -22.51
C THR A 2 -0.33 -3.04 -22.04
N ASP A 3 0.56 -2.66 -22.97
CA ASP A 3 1.85 -2.07 -22.61
C ASP A 3 1.76 -0.73 -21.87
N ASP A 4 0.81 0.15 -22.25
CA ASP A 4 0.65 1.45 -21.59
C ASP A 4 0.07 1.31 -20.18
N ILE A 5 -0.90 0.41 -20.00
CA ILE A 5 -1.48 0.10 -18.69
C ILE A 5 -0.44 -0.58 -17.79
N LEU A 6 0.36 -1.51 -18.33
CA LEU A 6 1.44 -2.15 -17.59
C LEU A 6 2.50 -1.14 -17.14
N LYS A 7 2.85 -0.18 -18.02
CA LYS A 7 3.78 0.89 -17.66
C LYS A 7 3.21 1.79 -16.56
N ALA A 8 1.95 2.22 -16.70
CA ALA A 8 1.28 3.03 -15.68
C ALA A 8 1.17 2.29 -14.34
N TYR A 9 0.90 0.97 -14.35
CA TYR A 9 0.88 0.15 -13.14
C TYR A 9 2.23 0.19 -12.41
N LYS A 10 3.34 -0.05 -13.12
CA LYS A 10 4.69 -0.04 -12.50
C LYS A 10 5.06 1.32 -11.91
N GLU A 11 4.63 2.41 -12.56
CA GLU A 11 4.82 3.77 -12.05
C GLU A 11 4.02 3.99 -10.76
N VAL A 12 2.78 3.52 -10.71
CA VAL A 12 1.93 3.61 -9.51
C VAL A 12 2.47 2.74 -8.38
N GLU A 13 2.83 1.49 -8.65
CA GLU A 13 3.43 0.55 -7.70
C GLU A 13 4.67 1.18 -7.05
N SER A 14 5.62 1.66 -7.86
CA SER A 14 6.84 2.31 -7.37
C SER A 14 6.55 3.56 -6.52
N ALA A 15 5.56 4.37 -6.92
CA ALA A 15 5.19 5.58 -6.20
C ALA A 15 4.54 5.27 -4.84
N VAL A 16 3.69 4.25 -4.80
CA VAL A 16 3.00 3.80 -3.59
C VAL A 16 3.99 3.18 -2.60
N GLU A 17 4.90 2.30 -3.05
CA GLU A 17 5.95 1.73 -2.21
C GLU A 17 6.82 2.82 -1.58
N ARG A 18 7.23 3.82 -2.39
CA ARG A 18 7.99 4.97 -1.90
C ARG A 18 7.20 5.78 -0.87
N TYR A 19 5.91 6.01 -1.11
CA TYR A 19 5.06 6.76 -0.19
C TYR A 19 4.90 6.03 1.15
N ILE A 20 4.60 4.73 1.14
CA ILE A 20 4.45 3.91 2.34
C ILE A 20 5.73 3.94 3.18
N ARG A 21 6.89 3.79 2.54
CA ARG A 21 8.18 3.89 3.24
C ARG A 21 8.34 5.24 3.95
N LEU A 22 8.13 6.34 3.22
CA LEU A 22 8.24 7.69 3.78
C LEU A 22 7.21 7.96 4.88
N LEU A 23 6.01 7.38 4.77
CA LEU A 23 4.99 7.48 5.79
C LEU A 23 5.40 6.76 7.08
N HIS A 24 5.96 5.55 6.97
CA HIS A 24 6.52 4.83 8.12
C HIS A 24 7.66 5.61 8.77
N ASP A 25 8.63 6.10 7.98
CA ASP A 25 9.73 6.93 8.48
C ASP A 25 9.21 8.16 9.23
N HIS A 26 8.16 8.80 8.70
CA HIS A 26 7.53 9.96 9.33
C HIS A 26 6.85 9.62 10.66
N VAL A 27 6.12 8.51 10.72
CA VAL A 27 5.47 8.04 11.96
C VAL A 27 6.53 7.67 13.01
N THR A 28 7.58 6.95 12.64
CA THR A 28 8.69 6.60 13.54
C THR A 28 9.41 7.85 14.06
N MET A 29 9.66 8.83 13.19
CA MET A 29 10.24 10.10 13.62
C MET A 29 9.34 10.78 14.66
N LEU A 30 8.03 10.87 14.39
CA LEU A 30 7.09 11.51 15.32
C LEU A 30 6.99 10.78 16.67
N GLN A 31 7.05 9.44 16.68
CA GLN A 31 7.07 8.66 17.92
C GLN A 31 8.26 9.00 18.84
N ASN A 32 9.36 9.50 18.28
CA ASN A 32 10.56 9.89 19.04
C ASN A 32 10.50 11.33 19.57
N VAL A 33 9.65 12.19 19.02
CA VAL A 33 9.55 13.61 19.41
C VAL A 33 8.29 13.94 20.20
N GLU A 34 7.20 13.20 20.00
CA GLU A 34 5.94 13.42 20.72
C GLU A 34 5.93 12.68 22.06
N PRO A 35 5.21 13.20 23.08
CA PRO A 35 5.02 12.48 24.33
C PRO A 35 4.41 11.08 24.10
N PRO A 36 4.89 10.06 24.84
CA PRO A 36 4.30 8.72 24.79
C PRO A 36 2.80 8.77 25.07
N GLY A 37 2.00 8.07 24.25
CA GLY A 37 0.55 8.01 24.40
C GLY A 37 -0.20 9.26 23.92
N SER A 38 0.44 10.19 23.21
CA SER A 38 -0.30 11.30 22.60
C SER A 38 -1.30 10.80 21.55
N ASP A 39 -2.54 11.32 21.60
CA ASP A 39 -3.61 10.99 20.64
C ASP A 39 -3.19 11.21 19.19
N LYS A 40 -2.29 12.18 18.96
CA LYS A 40 -1.71 12.47 17.65
C LYS A 40 -0.95 11.28 17.10
N ILE A 41 -0.05 10.68 17.89
CA ILE A 41 0.72 9.50 17.49
C ILE A 41 -0.18 8.29 17.29
N ILE A 42 -1.16 8.10 18.17
CA ILE A 42 -2.12 6.99 18.05
C ILE A 42 -2.88 7.08 16.71
N ARG A 43 -3.46 8.25 16.41
CA ARG A 43 -4.19 8.46 15.15
C ARG A 43 -3.30 8.31 13.92
N LEU A 44 -2.07 8.84 13.95
CA LEU A 44 -1.13 8.73 12.83
C LEU A 44 -0.68 7.28 12.60
N THR A 45 -0.42 6.53 13.67
CA THR A 45 -0.04 5.11 13.57
C THR A 45 -1.18 4.29 12.96
N SER A 46 -2.40 4.45 13.46
CA SER A 46 -3.58 3.76 12.93
C SER A 46 -3.88 4.16 11.48
N GLY A 47 -3.79 5.45 11.16
CA GLY A 47 -3.97 5.96 9.80
C GLY A 47 -2.92 5.41 8.84
N SER A 48 -1.65 5.41 9.24
CA SER A 48 -0.56 4.84 8.45
C SER A 48 -0.78 3.36 8.16
N LYS A 49 -1.20 2.58 9.16
CA LYS A 49 -1.54 1.18 8.95
C LYS A 49 -2.69 1.02 7.95
N ALA A 50 -3.79 1.76 8.13
CA ALA A 50 -4.94 1.69 7.23
C ALA A 50 -4.58 2.07 5.79
N MET A 51 -3.69 3.04 5.59
CA MET A 51 -3.20 3.43 4.25
C MET A 51 -2.38 2.31 3.62
N THR A 52 -1.45 1.69 4.36
CA THR A 52 -0.64 0.58 3.87
C THR A 52 -1.51 -0.62 3.50
N ASP A 53 -2.46 -0.99 4.35
CA ASP A 53 -3.38 -2.10 4.11
C ASP A 53 -4.25 -1.81 2.86
N SER A 54 -4.78 -0.59 2.74
CA SER A 54 -5.61 -0.19 1.58
C SER A 54 -4.82 -0.16 0.27
N ALA A 55 -3.57 0.28 0.32
CA ALA A 55 -2.68 0.33 -0.83
C ALA A 55 -2.37 -1.08 -1.36
N GLY A 56 -2.15 -2.06 -0.47
CA GLY A 56 -1.96 -3.46 -0.85
C GLY A 56 -3.14 -3.98 -1.67
N ILE A 57 -4.36 -3.81 -1.18
CA ILE A 57 -5.59 -4.22 -1.87
C ILE A 57 -5.68 -3.56 -3.26
N TYR A 58 -5.48 -2.25 -3.34
CA TYR A 58 -5.51 -1.53 -4.61
C TYR A 58 -4.47 -2.07 -5.60
N LEU A 59 -3.23 -2.26 -5.16
CA LEU A 59 -2.14 -2.74 -6.02
C LEU A 59 -2.39 -4.17 -6.52
N SER A 60 -2.95 -5.06 -5.69
CA SER A 60 -3.32 -6.41 -6.12
C SER A 60 -4.31 -6.38 -7.30
N TYR A 61 -5.38 -5.59 -7.20
CA TYR A 61 -6.32 -5.46 -8.32
C TYR A 61 -5.71 -4.75 -9.54
N ALA A 62 -4.91 -3.71 -9.32
CA ALA A 62 -4.23 -3.00 -10.41
C ALA A 62 -3.26 -3.94 -11.17
N LYS A 63 -2.61 -4.87 -10.46
CA LYS A 63 -1.74 -5.90 -11.04
C LYS A 63 -2.54 -6.83 -11.96
N TYR A 64 -3.72 -7.28 -11.54
CA TYR A 64 -4.58 -8.11 -12.41
C TYR A 64 -5.02 -7.38 -13.68
N VAL A 65 -5.36 -6.09 -13.58
CA VAL A 65 -5.68 -5.29 -14.78
C VAL A 65 -4.47 -5.15 -15.71
N ALA A 66 -3.26 -5.03 -15.16
CA ALA A 66 -2.04 -4.80 -15.92
C ALA A 66 -1.40 -6.05 -16.53
N TYR A 67 -1.40 -7.17 -15.80
CA TYR A 67 -0.77 -8.43 -16.20
C TYR A 67 -1.76 -9.47 -16.74
N GLY A 68 -3.06 -9.29 -16.50
CA GLY A 68 -4.13 -10.23 -16.84
C GLY A 68 -4.89 -10.69 -15.60
N MET A 69 -6.22 -10.83 -15.74
CA MET A 69 -7.08 -11.30 -14.67
C MET A 69 -6.78 -12.79 -14.38
N PRO A 70 -6.68 -13.19 -13.10
CA PRO A 70 -6.61 -14.60 -12.73
C PRO A 70 -7.85 -15.35 -13.22
N ASP A 71 -7.68 -16.64 -13.54
CA ASP A 71 -8.77 -17.48 -14.04
C ASP A 71 -9.84 -17.80 -12.98
N SER A 72 -9.56 -17.56 -11.68
CA SER A 72 -10.49 -17.80 -10.58
C SER A 72 -10.28 -16.87 -9.38
N GLU A 73 -11.34 -16.68 -8.57
CA GLU A 73 -11.32 -15.87 -7.35
C GLU A 73 -10.44 -16.47 -6.23
N GLU A 74 -10.30 -17.79 -6.14
CA GLU A 74 -9.39 -18.44 -5.16
C GLU A 74 -7.93 -17.98 -5.33
N MET A 75 -7.46 -17.79 -6.57
CA MET A 75 -6.10 -17.30 -6.82
C MET A 75 -5.90 -15.82 -6.44
N ILE A 76 -6.99 -15.06 -6.27
CA ILE A 76 -6.95 -13.68 -5.81
C ILE A 76 -6.77 -13.64 -4.28
N GLU A 77 -7.48 -14.51 -3.55
CA GLU A 77 -7.42 -14.56 -2.09
C GLU A 77 -6.05 -15.02 -1.57
N ASP A 78 -5.42 -15.99 -2.24
CA ASP A 78 -4.09 -16.51 -1.86
C ASP A 78 -2.97 -15.48 -2.00
N GLU A 79 -3.03 -14.58 -3.00
CA GLU A 79 -2.04 -13.50 -3.17
C GLU A 79 -2.26 -12.33 -2.19
N ILE A 80 -3.51 -12.11 -1.74
CA ILE A 80 -3.83 -11.03 -0.79
C ILE A 80 -3.46 -11.43 0.66
N GLN A 81 -3.38 -12.72 0.96
CA GLN A 81 -3.04 -13.24 2.28
C GLN A 81 -1.53 -13.54 2.50
N GLY A 82 -0.71 -13.45 1.45
CA GLY A 82 0.75 -13.66 1.50
C GLY A 82 1.55 -12.40 1.82
#